data_AF-A0A1U8BCJ8-F1
#
_entry.id   AF-A0A1U8BCJ8-F1
#
_cell.length_a   1.000
_cell.length_b   1.000
_cell.length_c   1.000
_cell.angle_alpha   90.00
_cell.angle_beta   90.00
_cell.angle_gamma   90.00
#
_symmetry.space_group_name_H-M   'P 1'
#
loop_
_entity.id
_entity.type
_entity.pdbx_description
1 polymer ?
#
loop_
_entity_poly.entity_id
_entity_poly.type
_entity_poly.pdbx_seq_one_letter_code
_entity_poly.pdbx_strand_id
1 'polypeptide(L)'
;MSSKQIPSDAPLTVRPYPKKEDENNMRIVTPVEIKIPNITYNPPSCDVTQDVPTVIFATIYTGNIYHEFNDIAIPLFLTCRHFQLRIRFIVTNFKARWVTKFNPLLLGLSSYPANNGKLLRESFNLRVKHESEIQELNMVIVSCRRMRMLVNEDDLVRVAKGLGYHVIRASPDQMANLRELPGVLNRCSVLVGARRVGLTNNVFLPEGVVVVQVVEWSLEWASEAYYGGVLVL
;
A
#
# COMPACT_ATOMS: atom_id res chain seq x y z
N MET A 1 29.08 11.01 -14.91
CA MET A 1 28.88 10.85 -13.45
C MET A 1 29.99 9.96 -12.92
N SER A 2 30.86 10.50 -12.07
CA SER A 2 32.00 9.77 -11.53
C SER A 2 31.52 8.70 -10.54
N SER A 3 31.79 7.43 -10.84
CA SER A 3 31.56 6.32 -9.93
C SER A 3 32.51 6.51 -8.73
N LYS A 4 31.97 6.89 -7.58
CA LYS A 4 32.73 6.85 -6.33
C LYS A 4 32.96 5.39 -5.98
N GLN A 5 34.19 4.94 -6.15
CA GLN A 5 34.67 3.64 -5.72
C GLN A 5 34.55 3.58 -4.19
N ILE A 6 33.64 2.75 -3.70
CA ILE A 6 33.41 2.54 -2.26
C ILE A 6 34.64 1.80 -1.71
N PRO A 7 35.29 2.28 -0.63
CA PRO A 7 36.42 1.57 -0.03
C PRO A 7 36.00 0.16 0.41
N SER A 8 36.80 -0.83 -0.02
CA SER A 8 36.55 -2.28 0.07
C SER A 8 36.34 -2.84 1.50
N ASP A 9 36.67 -2.09 2.56
CA ASP A 9 36.79 -2.65 3.92
C ASP A 9 35.83 -2.02 4.96
N ALA A 10 34.98 -1.06 4.58
CA ALA A 10 34.00 -0.47 5.51
C ALA A 10 32.66 -1.23 5.44
N PRO A 11 32.02 -1.57 6.59
CA PRO A 11 30.69 -2.18 6.58
C PRO A 11 29.68 -1.24 5.90
N LEU A 12 28.89 -1.78 4.97
CA LEU A 12 27.87 -1.00 4.28
C LEU A 12 26.66 -0.85 5.21
N THR A 13 26.44 0.35 5.72
CA THR A 13 25.28 0.67 6.56
C THR A 13 24.15 1.24 5.72
N VAL A 14 23.00 0.57 5.72
CA VAL A 14 21.78 1.01 5.04
C VAL A 14 20.71 1.32 6.08
N ARG A 15 19.94 2.38 5.87
CA ARG A 15 18.71 2.64 6.64
C ARG A 15 17.52 2.32 5.75
N PRO A 16 16.72 1.28 6.07
CA PRO A 16 15.66 0.78 5.20
C PRO A 16 14.39 1.65 5.26
N TYR A 17 14.57 2.96 5.02
CA TYR A 17 13.51 3.96 4.93
C TYR A 17 13.83 4.95 3.80
N PRO A 18 12.93 5.11 2.82
CA PRO A 18 13.25 5.81 1.57
C PRO A 18 13.28 7.35 1.68
N LYS A 19 12.73 7.95 2.73
CA LYS A 19 12.64 9.43 2.84
C LYS A 19 13.83 9.99 3.63
N LYS A 20 14.96 10.18 2.94
CA LYS A 20 16.18 10.75 3.51
C LYS A 20 15.97 12.15 4.13
N GLU A 21 15.08 12.94 3.55
CA GLU A 21 14.80 14.33 3.97
C GLU A 21 14.01 14.42 5.29
N ASP A 22 13.35 13.34 5.70
CA ASP A 22 12.65 13.29 6.98
C ASP A 22 13.66 12.97 8.10
N GLU A 23 14.37 13.99 8.56
CA GLU A 23 15.43 13.85 9.56
C GLU A 23 14.97 13.17 10.85
N ASN A 24 13.75 13.47 11.31
CA ASN A 24 13.22 12.92 12.56
C ASN A 24 13.10 11.40 12.47
N ASN A 25 12.49 10.92 11.39
CA ASN A 25 12.37 9.50 11.14
C ASN A 25 13.72 8.86 10.83
N MET A 26 14.59 9.57 10.12
CA MET A 26 15.91 9.08 9.76
C MET A 26 16.82 8.86 10.97
N ARG A 27 16.61 9.59 12.08
CA ARG A 27 17.31 9.39 13.36
C ARG A 27 16.86 8.13 14.11
N ILE A 28 15.61 7.73 13.98
CA ILE A 28 15.03 6.59 14.72
C ILE A 28 15.02 5.28 13.93
N VAL A 29 15.17 5.33 12.60
CA VAL A 29 15.24 4.13 11.76
C VAL A 29 16.45 3.30 12.16
N THR A 30 16.20 2.02 12.44
CA THR A 30 17.25 1.06 12.78
C THR A 30 18.15 0.84 11.57
N PRO A 31 19.45 1.16 11.66
CA PRO A 31 20.39 0.89 10.59
C PRO A 31 20.65 -0.61 10.47
N VAL A 32 20.94 -1.05 9.25
CA VAL A 32 21.29 -2.43 8.92
C VAL A 32 22.69 -2.44 8.34
N GLU A 33 23.59 -3.17 9.00
CA GLU A 33 24.96 -3.36 8.53
C GLU A 33 25.03 -4.59 7.63
N ILE A 34 25.54 -4.41 6.42
CA ILE A 34 25.82 -5.48 5.48
C ILE A 34 27.33 -5.69 5.48
N LYS A 35 27.76 -6.88 5.91
CA LYS A 35 29.16 -7.28 5.96
C LYS A 35 29.40 -8.36 4.90
N ILE A 36 30.35 -8.10 4.01
CA ILE A 36 30.74 -9.04 2.96
C ILE A 36 31.99 -9.77 3.48
N PRO A 37 32.01 -11.12 3.48
CA PRO A 37 33.20 -11.88 3.85
C PRO A 37 34.35 -11.53 2.90
N ASN A 38 35.55 -11.30 3.44
CA ASN A 38 36.77 -11.10 2.65
C ASN A 38 37.96 -11.79 3.33
N ILE A 39 39.16 -11.65 2.77
CA ILE A 39 40.37 -12.33 3.28
C ILE A 39 40.69 -11.92 4.74
N THR A 40 40.28 -10.73 5.16
CA THR A 40 40.57 -10.16 6.49
C THR A 40 39.41 -10.28 7.48
N TYR A 41 38.19 -10.54 7.01
CA TYR A 41 36.98 -10.64 7.81
C TYR A 41 36.33 -12.01 7.66
N ASN A 42 36.49 -12.82 8.70
CA ASN A 42 35.76 -14.08 8.84
C ASN A 42 34.50 -13.82 9.68
N PRO A 43 33.29 -13.86 9.08
CA PRO A 43 32.06 -13.58 9.81
C PRO A 43 31.82 -14.61 10.92
N PRO A 44 31.20 -14.22 12.04
CA PRO A 44 30.78 -15.16 13.07
C PRO A 44 29.77 -16.17 12.50
N SER A 45 29.54 -17.27 13.22
CA SER A 45 28.48 -18.22 12.88
C SER A 45 27.15 -17.48 12.75
N CYS A 46 26.51 -17.58 11.59
CA CYS A 46 25.22 -16.95 11.35
C CYS A 46 24.13 -17.61 12.21
N ASP A 47 23.35 -16.81 12.93
CA ASP A 47 22.16 -17.28 13.65
C ASP A 47 21.12 -17.89 12.69
N VAL A 48 21.04 -17.33 11.48
CA VAL A 48 20.13 -17.77 10.43
C VAL A 48 20.85 -17.73 9.08
N THR A 49 20.80 -18.84 8.36
CA THR A 49 21.22 -18.94 6.95
C THR A 49 20.00 -19.16 6.06
N GLN A 50 20.06 -18.66 4.84
CA GLN A 50 18.96 -18.80 3.88
C GLN A 50 19.47 -18.73 2.45
N ASP A 51 18.76 -19.43 1.57
CA ASP A 51 19.03 -19.57 0.13
C ASP A 51 18.02 -18.80 -0.73
N VAL A 52 17.16 -17.99 -0.10
CA VAL A 52 16.14 -17.17 -0.76
C VAL A 52 16.49 -15.67 -0.69
N PRO A 53 16.07 -14.88 -1.69
CA PRO A 53 16.11 -13.42 -1.63
C PRO A 53 15.50 -12.88 -0.34
N THR A 54 16.06 -11.77 0.15
CA THR A 54 15.59 -11.10 1.37
C THR A 54 15.28 -9.65 1.09
N VAL A 55 14.11 -9.22 1.55
CA VAL A 55 13.73 -7.81 1.52
C VAL A 55 13.68 -7.28 2.95
N ILE A 56 14.39 -6.17 3.15
CA ILE A 56 14.51 -5.49 4.43
C ILE A 56 13.76 -4.17 4.34
N PHE A 57 12.83 -3.93 5.27
CA PHE A 57 12.05 -2.69 5.30
C PHE A 57 11.72 -2.28 6.74
N ALA A 58 11.56 -0.97 6.97
CA ALA A 58 11.20 -0.42 8.28
C ALA A 58 9.71 -0.14 8.40
N THR A 59 9.10 -0.43 9.56
CA THR A 59 7.71 -0.06 9.89
C THR A 59 7.63 1.19 10.76
N ILE A 60 8.27 2.29 10.37
CA ILE A 60 8.29 3.53 11.18
C ILE A 60 7.05 4.42 10.98
N TYR A 61 6.44 4.41 9.80
CA TYR A 61 5.29 5.24 9.46
C TYR A 61 3.98 4.44 9.64
N THR A 62 3.56 4.28 10.90
CA THR A 62 2.34 3.54 11.24
C THR A 62 1.34 4.44 11.95
N GLY A 63 0.07 4.42 11.53
CA GLY A 63 -1.00 5.27 12.07
C GLY A 63 -1.71 6.12 11.01
N ASN A 64 -1.12 6.30 9.82
CA ASN A 64 -1.78 6.91 8.67
C ASN A 64 -1.83 5.90 7.51
N ILE A 65 -3.03 5.49 7.14
CA ILE A 65 -3.29 4.50 6.09
C ILE A 65 -2.60 4.83 4.75
N TYR A 66 -2.54 6.11 4.38
CA TYR A 66 -1.91 6.54 3.13
C TYR A 66 -0.42 6.20 3.10
N HIS A 67 0.28 6.50 4.21
CA HIS A 67 1.70 6.21 4.34
C HIS A 67 1.97 4.71 4.48
N GLU A 68 1.12 4.00 5.21
CA GLU A 68 1.22 2.54 5.34
C GLU A 68 1.09 1.83 3.98
N PHE A 69 0.23 2.33 3.09
CA PHE A 69 0.06 1.78 1.75
C PHE A 69 1.13 2.22 0.76
N ASN A 70 1.30 3.54 0.58
CA ASN A 70 2.16 4.07 -0.47
C ASN A 70 3.65 3.94 -0.18
N ASP A 71 4.05 4.08 1.09
CA ASP A 71 5.47 4.05 1.44
C ASP A 71 5.94 2.61 1.78
N ILE A 72 5.02 1.67 2.03
CA ILE A 72 5.38 0.30 2.46
C ILE A 72 4.64 -0.78 1.64
N ALA A 73 3.32 -0.89 1.75
CA ALA A 73 2.60 -2.08 1.23
C ALA A 73 2.67 -2.23 -0.31
N ILE A 74 2.45 -1.15 -1.07
CA ILE A 74 2.48 -1.17 -2.54
C ILE A 74 3.90 -1.43 -3.05
N PRO A 75 4.95 -0.69 -2.61
CA PRO A 75 6.33 -1.00 -2.99
C PRO A 75 6.74 -2.43 -2.64
N LEU A 76 6.33 -2.93 -1.47
CA LEU A 76 6.62 -4.29 -1.05
C LEU A 76 5.98 -5.32 -1.99
N PHE A 77 4.70 -5.16 -2.33
CA PHE A 77 4.02 -6.04 -3.28
C PHE A 77 4.68 -6.03 -4.67
N LEU A 78 4.92 -4.84 -5.22
CA LEU A 78 5.54 -4.69 -6.55
C LEU A 78 6.94 -5.30 -6.59
N THR A 79 7.72 -5.08 -5.53
CA THR A 79 9.08 -5.64 -5.40
C THR A 79 9.04 -7.15 -5.23
N CYS A 80 8.08 -7.71 -4.50
CA CYS A 80 8.16 -9.11 -4.07
C CYS A 80 7.35 -10.09 -4.92
N ARG A 81 6.32 -9.63 -5.65
CA ARG A 81 5.39 -10.51 -6.40
C ARG A 81 6.07 -11.45 -7.41
N HIS A 82 7.20 -11.04 -7.99
CA HIS A 82 7.89 -11.82 -9.03
C HIS A 82 8.73 -12.97 -8.45
N PHE A 83 9.02 -12.96 -7.14
CA PHE A 83 9.73 -14.04 -6.47
C PHE A 83 8.84 -15.26 -6.14
N GLN A 84 7.54 -15.21 -6.49
CA GLN A 84 6.61 -16.34 -6.38
C GLN A 84 6.68 -17.06 -5.02
N LEU A 85 6.57 -16.30 -3.93
CA LEU A 85 6.65 -16.77 -2.53
C LEU A 85 8.05 -17.12 -2.01
N ARG A 86 9.10 -17.13 -2.85
CA ARG A 86 10.46 -17.47 -2.43
C ARG A 86 11.22 -16.23 -1.93
N ILE A 87 10.73 -15.64 -0.85
CA ILE A 87 11.35 -14.47 -0.24
C ILE A 87 11.22 -14.52 1.28
N ARG A 88 12.21 -13.96 1.99
CA ARG A 88 12.11 -13.70 3.43
C ARG A 88 12.08 -12.20 3.71
N PHE A 89 11.27 -11.81 4.68
CA PHE A 89 11.21 -10.43 5.15
C PHE A 89 12.01 -10.24 6.44
N ILE A 90 12.80 -9.16 6.49
CA ILE A 90 13.39 -8.64 7.72
C ILE A 90 12.74 -7.29 7.99
N VAL A 91 11.98 -7.21 9.07
CA VAL A 91 11.24 -6.00 9.44
C VAL A 91 11.99 -5.28 10.54
N THR A 92 12.53 -4.10 10.24
CA THR A 92 13.12 -3.22 11.24
C THR A 92 12.09 -2.25 11.82
N ASN A 93 12.39 -1.65 12.97
CA ASN A 93 11.46 -0.77 13.69
C ASN A 93 10.06 -1.39 13.86
N PHE A 94 10.03 -2.65 14.27
CA PHE A 94 8.84 -3.51 14.26
C PHE A 94 7.64 -2.89 15.00
N LYS A 95 6.53 -2.75 14.28
CA LYS A 95 5.23 -2.34 14.83
C LYS A 95 4.23 -3.46 14.68
N ALA A 96 3.96 -4.17 15.78
CA ALA A 96 3.01 -5.29 15.81
C ALA A 96 1.66 -4.95 15.16
N ARG A 97 1.11 -3.75 15.44
CA ARG A 97 -0.17 -3.31 14.86
C ARG A 97 -0.15 -3.28 13.32
N TRP A 98 0.93 -2.82 12.70
CA TRP A 98 1.06 -2.78 11.25
C TRP A 98 1.22 -4.18 10.68
N VAL A 99 2.07 -5.01 11.29
CA VAL A 99 2.32 -6.38 10.83
C VAL A 99 1.05 -7.21 10.93
N THR A 100 0.30 -7.12 12.03
CA THR A 100 -1.00 -7.80 12.17
C THR A 100 -2.01 -7.30 11.13
N LYS A 101 -2.02 -6.00 10.84
CA LYS A 101 -2.92 -5.39 9.86
C LYS A 101 -2.63 -5.88 8.43
N PHE A 102 -1.36 -5.86 8.02
CA PHE A 102 -0.92 -6.26 6.67
C PHE A 102 -0.49 -7.72 6.58
N ASN A 103 -0.74 -8.51 7.62
CA ASN A 103 -0.39 -9.93 7.67
C ASN A 103 -0.83 -10.67 6.40
N PRO A 104 -2.08 -10.53 5.90
CA PRO A 104 -2.51 -11.24 4.70
C PRO A 104 -1.68 -10.94 3.45
N LEU A 105 -1.15 -9.72 3.32
CA LEU A 105 -0.25 -9.33 2.23
C LEU A 105 1.13 -9.98 2.41
N LEU A 106 1.66 -10.00 3.64
CA LEU A 106 2.96 -10.61 3.95
C LEU A 106 2.93 -12.12 3.73
N LEU A 107 1.84 -12.80 4.12
CA LEU A 107 1.64 -14.25 3.89
C LEU A 107 1.46 -14.53 2.41
N GLY A 108 0.79 -13.61 1.73
CA GLY A 108 0.72 -13.59 0.30
C GLY A 108 2.12 -13.59 -0.31
N LEU A 109 3.08 -12.81 0.16
CA LEU A 109 4.35 -12.64 -0.56
C LEU A 109 5.43 -13.66 -0.20
N SER A 110 5.31 -14.45 0.87
CA SER A 110 6.36 -15.34 1.41
C SER A 110 5.81 -16.73 1.75
N SER A 111 6.55 -17.80 1.41
CA SER A 111 6.24 -19.20 1.78
C SER A 111 6.76 -19.63 3.15
N TYR A 112 7.59 -18.82 3.80
CA TYR A 112 7.99 -19.02 5.20
C TYR A 112 6.87 -18.47 6.11
N PRO A 113 6.55 -19.11 7.25
CA PRO A 113 5.33 -18.84 8.01
C PRO A 113 5.21 -17.33 8.28
N ALA A 114 4.09 -16.69 7.97
CA ALA A 114 2.74 -17.25 8.07
C ALA A 114 2.05 -17.65 6.74
N ASN A 115 1.14 -18.62 6.87
CA ASN A 115 0.74 -19.53 5.80
C ASN A 115 -0.36 -19.02 4.84
N ASN A 116 -0.19 -19.45 3.58
CA ASN A 116 -1.11 -19.59 2.44
C ASN A 116 -1.34 -18.36 1.55
N GLY A 117 -0.99 -18.52 0.26
CA GLY A 117 -0.96 -17.47 -0.74
C GLY A 117 -1.99 -17.62 -1.86
N LYS A 118 -2.69 -16.49 -2.13
CA LYS A 118 -3.07 -15.94 -3.44
C LYS A 118 -3.39 -14.45 -3.25
N LEU A 119 -2.51 -13.60 -3.78
CA LEU A 119 -1.72 -12.70 -2.93
C LEU A 119 -2.32 -11.43 -2.34
N LEU A 120 -3.34 -10.85 -2.96
CA LEU A 120 -3.96 -9.62 -2.46
C LEU A 120 -5.46 -9.76 -2.42
N ARG A 121 -6.08 -10.15 -3.54
CA ARG A 121 -7.53 -10.34 -3.57
C ARG A 121 -7.98 -11.44 -2.61
N GLU A 122 -7.35 -12.62 -2.62
CA GLU A 122 -7.80 -13.69 -1.70
C GLU A 122 -7.36 -13.42 -0.26
N SER A 123 -6.16 -12.86 -0.08
CA SER A 123 -5.68 -12.37 1.21
C SER A 123 -6.64 -11.37 1.87
N PHE A 124 -7.33 -10.53 1.09
CA PHE A 124 -8.34 -9.59 1.56
C PHE A 124 -9.78 -10.02 1.27
N ASN A 125 -10.03 -11.29 0.91
CA ASN A 125 -11.38 -11.83 0.58
C ASN A 125 -12.15 -10.96 -0.45
N LEU A 126 -11.43 -10.44 -1.45
CA LEU A 126 -11.98 -9.71 -2.58
C LEU A 126 -12.41 -10.69 -3.68
N ARG A 127 -13.72 -10.83 -3.92
CA ARG A 127 -14.31 -11.92 -4.69
C ARG A 127 -14.60 -11.57 -6.14
N VAL A 128 -15.08 -10.36 -6.41
CA VAL A 128 -15.41 -9.88 -7.75
C VAL A 128 -14.14 -9.45 -8.44
N LYS A 129 -13.84 -9.90 -9.67
CA LYS A 129 -12.59 -9.54 -10.35
C LYS A 129 -12.80 -8.45 -11.38
N HIS A 130 -13.92 -8.47 -12.08
CA HIS A 130 -14.23 -7.52 -13.15
C HIS A 130 -15.59 -6.84 -12.93
N GLU A 131 -15.74 -5.58 -13.38
CA GLU A 131 -16.99 -4.79 -13.28
C GLU A 131 -18.19 -5.54 -13.87
N SER A 132 -17.99 -6.31 -14.93
CA SER A 132 -19.06 -7.10 -15.58
C SER A 132 -19.70 -8.18 -14.68
N GLU A 133 -19.05 -8.54 -13.57
CA GLU A 133 -19.60 -9.46 -12.56
C GLU A 133 -20.48 -8.73 -11.52
N ILE A 134 -20.51 -7.40 -11.57
CA ILE A 134 -21.29 -6.56 -10.68
C ILE A 134 -22.71 -6.41 -11.24
N GLN A 135 -23.68 -7.04 -10.59
CA GLN A 135 -25.09 -7.02 -11.02
C GLN A 135 -25.81 -5.71 -10.67
N GLU A 136 -25.28 -4.90 -9.75
CA GLU A 136 -25.90 -3.67 -9.25
C GLU A 136 -24.93 -2.49 -9.36
N LEU A 137 -25.40 -1.36 -9.88
CA LEU A 137 -24.61 -0.13 -9.99
C LEU A 137 -24.36 0.47 -8.59
N ASN A 138 -23.32 0.02 -7.90
CA ASN A 138 -22.96 0.54 -6.57
C ASN A 138 -21.95 1.68 -6.68
N MET A 139 -22.37 2.86 -6.24
CA MET A 139 -21.47 4.00 -6.09
C MET A 139 -21.03 4.13 -4.63
N VAL A 140 -19.73 3.98 -4.37
CA VAL A 140 -19.15 4.23 -3.05
C VAL A 140 -18.63 5.65 -3.00
N ILE A 141 -19.07 6.44 -2.03
CA ILE A 141 -18.58 7.80 -1.77
C ILE A 141 -17.79 7.79 -0.46
N VAL A 142 -16.54 8.21 -0.51
CA VAL A 142 -15.69 8.31 0.68
C VAL A 142 -15.95 9.64 1.39
N SER A 143 -16.83 9.60 2.39
CA SER A 143 -17.33 10.77 3.12
C SER A 143 -16.39 11.18 4.25
N CYS A 144 -15.46 12.10 3.95
CA CYS A 144 -14.61 12.72 4.96
C CYS A 144 -15.33 13.88 5.64
N ARG A 145 -15.38 13.89 6.98
CA ARG A 145 -16.05 14.95 7.78
C ARG A 145 -15.11 15.98 8.40
N ARG A 146 -13.81 15.94 8.06
CA ARG A 146 -12.79 16.78 8.71
C ARG A 146 -12.05 17.70 7.75
N MET A 147 -11.21 17.14 6.88
CA MET A 147 -10.23 17.95 6.15
C MET A 147 -10.58 18.15 4.67
N ARG A 148 -11.11 17.13 3.99
CA ARG A 148 -11.31 17.15 2.54
C ARG A 148 -12.71 16.64 2.21
N MET A 149 -13.70 17.47 2.56
CA MET A 149 -15.12 17.14 2.48
C MET A 149 -15.65 17.42 1.07
N LEU A 150 -16.53 16.55 0.58
CA LEU A 150 -17.38 16.89 -0.56
C LEU A 150 -18.51 17.77 -0.04
N VAL A 151 -18.44 19.08 -0.27
CA VAL A 151 -19.40 20.03 0.29
C VAL A 151 -20.81 19.87 -0.27
N ASN A 152 -20.95 19.28 -1.46
CA ASN A 152 -22.20 18.95 -2.14
C ASN A 152 -22.51 17.45 -2.14
N GLU A 153 -22.03 16.70 -1.14
CA GLU A 153 -22.21 15.24 -1.08
C GLU A 153 -23.68 14.81 -1.14
N ASP A 154 -24.60 15.54 -0.49
CA ASP A 154 -26.03 15.21 -0.51
C ASP A 154 -26.66 15.38 -1.90
N ASP A 155 -26.25 16.41 -2.65
CA ASP A 155 -26.70 16.59 -4.04
C ASP A 155 -26.15 15.49 -4.94
N LEU A 156 -24.88 15.11 -4.76
CA LEU A 156 -24.26 14.00 -5.47
C LEU A 156 -25.00 12.69 -5.21
N VAL A 157 -25.35 12.40 -3.95
CA VAL A 157 -26.14 11.21 -3.60
C VAL A 157 -27.52 11.24 -4.23
N ARG A 158 -28.19 12.41 -4.24
CA ARG A 158 -29.51 12.56 -4.85
C ARG A 158 -29.46 12.27 -6.36
N VAL A 159 -28.49 12.85 -7.06
CA VAL A 159 -28.30 12.64 -8.51
C VAL A 159 -27.95 11.19 -8.80
N ALA A 160 -27.00 10.60 -8.08
CA ALA A 160 -26.58 9.21 -8.28
C ALA A 160 -27.74 8.23 -8.06
N LYS A 161 -28.55 8.41 -7.00
CA LYS A 161 -29.76 7.60 -6.79
C LYS A 161 -30.78 7.78 -7.91
N GLY A 162 -30.96 9.00 -8.43
CA GLY A 162 -31.83 9.27 -9.58
C GLY A 162 -31.37 8.58 -10.87
N LEU A 163 -30.08 8.33 -11.01
CA LEU A 163 -29.47 7.57 -12.11
C LEU A 163 -29.50 6.05 -11.88
N GLY A 164 -30.12 5.58 -10.80
CA GLY A 164 -30.25 4.15 -10.49
C GLY A 164 -29.08 3.55 -9.72
N TYR A 165 -28.13 4.36 -9.22
CA TYR A 165 -27.04 3.85 -8.39
C TYR A 165 -27.52 3.55 -6.97
N HIS A 166 -27.08 2.42 -6.43
CA HIS A 166 -27.09 2.19 -4.99
C HIS A 166 -25.89 2.89 -4.37
N VAL A 167 -26.13 3.90 -3.53
CA VAL A 167 -25.05 4.76 -3.03
C VAL A 167 -24.67 4.41 -1.60
N ILE A 168 -23.39 4.08 -1.40
CA ILE A 168 -22.79 3.72 -0.10
C ILE A 168 -21.87 4.85 0.34
N ARG A 169 -22.12 5.44 1.52
CA ARG A 169 -21.20 6.40 2.14
C ARG A 169 -20.25 5.68 3.08
N ALA A 170 -18.96 5.65 2.74
CA ALA A 170 -17.92 5.04 3.56
C ALA A 170 -17.10 6.12 4.26
N SER A 171 -16.87 5.98 5.57
CA SER A 171 -15.97 6.89 6.29
C SER A 171 -14.49 6.54 6.00
N PRO A 172 -13.56 7.50 6.19
CA PRO A 172 -12.12 7.21 6.10
C PRO A 172 -11.68 6.08 7.04
N ASP A 173 -12.32 5.92 8.19
CA ASP A 173 -11.99 4.87 9.16
C ASP A 173 -12.41 3.49 8.64
N GLN A 174 -13.60 3.39 8.03
CA GLN A 174 -14.05 2.17 7.36
C GLN A 174 -13.13 1.81 6.18
N MET A 175 -12.70 2.83 5.42
CA MET A 175 -11.74 2.65 4.33
C MET A 175 -10.33 2.27 4.83
N ALA A 176 -9.98 2.61 6.07
CA ALA A 176 -8.70 2.22 6.68
C ALA A 176 -8.74 0.83 7.35
N ASN A 177 -9.92 0.24 7.52
CA ASN A 177 -10.12 -1.05 8.15
C ASN A 177 -10.15 -2.18 7.11
N LEU A 178 -9.07 -2.96 7.03
CA LEU A 178 -8.93 -4.08 6.10
C LEU A 178 -9.95 -5.23 6.29
N ARG A 179 -10.71 -5.23 7.39
CA ARG A 179 -11.80 -6.20 7.61
C ARG A 179 -13.13 -5.73 7.00
N GLU A 180 -13.35 -4.41 6.95
CA GLU A 180 -14.59 -3.80 6.46
C GLU A 180 -14.46 -3.39 4.99
N LEU A 181 -13.27 -2.93 4.60
CA LEU A 181 -12.93 -2.46 3.26
C LEU A 181 -13.35 -3.43 2.15
N PRO A 182 -13.11 -4.76 2.25
CA PRO A 182 -13.53 -5.69 1.20
C PRO A 182 -15.05 -5.75 1.03
N GLY A 183 -15.81 -5.62 2.12
CA GLY A 183 -17.27 -5.59 2.07
C GLY A 183 -17.80 -4.36 1.34
N VAL A 184 -17.12 -3.23 1.47
CA VAL A 184 -17.47 -1.98 0.79
C VAL A 184 -17.05 -2.00 -0.68
N LEU A 185 -15.83 -2.45 -0.99
CA LEU A 185 -15.26 -2.30 -2.34
C LEU A 185 -15.56 -3.47 -3.28
N ASN A 186 -15.89 -4.66 -2.79
CA ASN A 186 -16.13 -5.83 -3.64
C ASN A 186 -17.24 -5.65 -4.67
N ARG A 187 -18.23 -4.82 -4.37
CA ARG A 187 -19.39 -4.61 -5.24
C ARG A 187 -19.39 -3.22 -5.89
N CYS A 188 -18.34 -2.44 -5.68
CA CYS A 188 -18.23 -1.07 -6.15
C CYS A 188 -18.05 -1.03 -7.67
N SER A 189 -18.93 -0.33 -8.38
CA SER A 189 -18.79 -0.02 -9.81
C SER A 189 -18.27 1.41 -10.04
N VAL A 190 -18.51 2.33 -9.10
CA VAL A 190 -17.96 3.68 -9.11
C VAL A 190 -17.48 4.09 -7.72
N LEU A 191 -16.21 4.49 -7.59
CA LEU A 191 -15.66 5.03 -6.33
C LEU A 191 -15.44 6.54 -6.45
N VAL A 192 -16.03 7.32 -5.55
CA VAL A 192 -15.93 8.79 -5.53
C VAL A 192 -15.28 9.27 -4.25
N GLY A 193 -14.35 10.22 -4.34
CA GLY A 193 -13.77 10.86 -3.15
C GLY A 193 -12.83 12.01 -3.46
N ALA A 194 -12.42 12.73 -2.42
CA ALA A 194 -11.37 13.74 -2.54
C ALA A 194 -9.96 13.12 -2.45
N ARG A 195 -8.93 13.83 -2.91
CA ARG A 195 -7.53 13.41 -2.74
C ARG A 195 -7.23 13.08 -1.27
N ARG A 196 -6.50 11.98 -0.99
CA ARG A 196 -6.04 11.58 0.36
C ARG A 196 -7.14 11.30 1.41
N VAL A 197 -8.37 10.93 1.02
CA VAL A 197 -9.40 10.42 1.96
C VAL A 197 -9.59 8.90 1.95
N GLY A 198 -8.70 8.14 1.31
CA GLY A 198 -8.77 6.67 1.25
C GLY A 198 -8.93 6.10 -0.16
N LEU A 199 -8.91 6.95 -1.20
CA LEU A 199 -8.90 6.53 -2.60
C LEU A 199 -7.65 5.73 -3.02
N THR A 200 -6.60 5.72 -2.20
CA THR A 200 -5.43 4.84 -2.42
C THR A 200 -5.80 3.35 -2.36
N ASN A 201 -6.99 3.01 -1.85
CA ASN A 201 -7.56 1.66 -1.87
C ASN A 201 -8.03 1.19 -3.25
N ASN A 202 -7.82 1.97 -4.32
CA ASN A 202 -8.16 1.56 -5.70
C ASN A 202 -7.55 0.21 -6.10
N VAL A 203 -6.42 -0.18 -5.50
CA VAL A 203 -5.81 -1.52 -5.68
C VAL A 203 -6.76 -2.68 -5.34
N PHE A 204 -7.80 -2.44 -4.55
CA PHE A 204 -8.80 -3.43 -4.15
C PHE A 204 -10.07 -3.41 -4.99
N LEU A 205 -10.24 -2.42 -5.87
CA LEU A 205 -11.39 -2.36 -6.76
C LEU A 205 -11.33 -3.50 -7.79
N PRO A 206 -12.49 -4.00 -8.25
CA PRO A 206 -12.57 -4.80 -9.46
C PRO A 206 -11.98 -4.06 -10.68
N GLU A 207 -11.45 -4.80 -11.64
CA GLU A 207 -11.01 -4.25 -12.93
C GLU A 207 -12.22 -3.65 -13.69
N GLY A 208 -12.03 -2.49 -14.33
CA GLY A 208 -13.09 -1.77 -15.05
C GLY A 208 -13.83 -0.70 -14.22
N VAL A 209 -13.68 -0.71 -12.90
CA VAL A 209 -14.34 0.28 -12.02
C VAL A 209 -13.87 1.70 -12.30
N VAL A 210 -14.84 2.62 -12.36
CA VAL A 210 -14.59 4.06 -12.53
C VAL A 210 -14.24 4.69 -11.19
N VAL A 211 -13.12 5.40 -11.13
CA VAL A 211 -12.74 6.20 -9.95
C VAL A 211 -12.85 7.68 -10.27
N VAL A 212 -13.68 8.39 -9.52
CA VAL A 212 -13.85 9.85 -9.62
C VAL A 212 -13.14 10.49 -8.45
N GLN A 213 -11.98 11.10 -8.72
CA GLN A 213 -11.17 11.76 -7.71
C GLN A 213 -11.25 13.28 -7.84
N VAL A 214 -11.79 13.94 -6.81
CA VAL A 214 -11.73 15.40 -6.68
C VAL A 214 -10.33 15.80 -6.20
N VAL A 215 -9.59 16.49 -7.06
CA VAL A 215 -8.23 16.98 -6.80
C VAL A 215 -8.22 18.50 -6.69
N GLU A 216 -7.34 19.03 -5.84
CA GLU A 216 -7.03 20.45 -5.83
C GLU A 216 -6.31 20.83 -7.14
N TRP A 217 -6.60 22.03 -7.65
CA TRP A 217 -6.09 22.60 -8.90
C TRP A 217 -4.54 22.60 -8.93
N SER A 218 -3.92 22.33 -10.09
CA SER A 218 -2.45 22.27 -10.32
C SER A 218 -1.74 20.96 -9.94
N LEU A 219 -2.46 19.84 -9.86
CA LEU A 219 -1.89 18.52 -9.57
C LEU A 219 -2.33 17.44 -10.56
N GLU A 220 -2.63 17.83 -11.81
CA GLU A 220 -2.98 16.92 -12.90
C GLU A 220 -1.82 15.94 -13.18
N TRP A 221 -0.59 16.47 -13.34
CA TRP A 221 0.61 15.67 -13.61
C TRP A 221 0.86 14.57 -12.57
N ALA A 222 0.67 14.90 -11.29
CA ALA A 222 0.86 13.96 -10.20
C ALA A 222 -0.28 12.94 -10.16
N SER A 223 -1.50 13.32 -10.55
CA SER A 223 -2.62 12.40 -10.56
C SER A 223 -2.48 11.37 -11.68
N GLU A 224 -2.08 11.80 -12.88
CA GLU A 224 -1.88 10.92 -14.03
C GLU A 224 -0.71 9.95 -13.83
N ALA A 225 0.40 10.44 -13.27
CA ALA A 225 1.58 9.62 -12.99
C ALA A 225 1.36 8.50 -11.96
N TYR A 226 0.50 8.72 -10.95
CA TYR A 226 0.30 7.77 -9.85
C TYR A 226 -1.00 6.95 -9.94
N TYR A 227 -2.01 7.41 -10.69
CA TYR A 227 -3.36 6.82 -10.67
C TYR A 227 -3.96 6.56 -12.06
N GLY A 228 -3.26 6.89 -13.16
CA GLY A 228 -3.76 6.70 -14.53
C GLY A 228 -4.59 7.89 -15.05
N GLY A 229 -5.09 7.79 -16.28
CA GLY A 229 -5.78 8.88 -16.98
C GLY A 229 -6.92 9.49 -16.16
N VAL A 230 -6.85 10.79 -15.94
CA VAL A 230 -7.80 11.54 -15.12
C VAL A 230 -8.88 12.12 -16.04
N LEU A 231 -10.15 11.76 -15.80
CA LEU A 231 -11.26 12.51 -16.39
C LEU A 231 -11.48 13.76 -15.53
N VAL A 232 -11.00 14.91 -16.02
CA VAL A 232 -11.29 16.22 -15.41
C VAL A 232 -12.64 16.67 -15.96
N LEU A 233 -13.64 16.79 -15.08
CA LEU A 233 -14.93 17.46 -15.36
C LEU A 233 -14.89 18.87 -14.79
#